data_AF-A0AAW0HU32-F1
#
_entry.id   AF-A0AAW0HU32-F1
#
_cell.length_a   1.000
_cell.length_b   1.000
_cell.length_c   1.000
_cell.angle_alpha   90.00
_cell.angle_beta   90.00
_cell.angle_gamma   90.00
#
_symmetry.space_group_name_H-M   'P 1'
#
loop_
_entity.id
_entity.type
_entity.pdbx_description
1 polymer ?
#
loop_
_entity_poly.entity_id
_entity_poly.type
_entity_poly.pdbx_seq_one_letter_code
_entity_poly.pdbx_strand_id
1 'polypeptide(L)'
;MGVNKETARFFKSDFEENGSIDNVCLFLNLANDPTIERIITPRLALTTAEFLADQCEKHVLVILTDRSSYAEPLREVSAATEEVPDRRGFPGYRYTDLATIYEHAGRVEDLCGQAAVQQTDLPTYHVLPSFSRLMKSAIGEGMTRKDHAGVSNQLYACYAIGKDVQATKAAVGEEALTSDDLLYLEFLQKFDKNFISQGPHENRTVYETLDIGWQLL
;
A
#
# COMPACT_ATOMS: atom_id res chain seq x y z
N MET A 1 -2.92 9.93 -11.94
CA MET A 1 -2.66 9.63 -13.36
C MET A 1 -3.81 8.80 -13.90
N GLY A 2 -4.47 9.25 -14.97
CA GLY A 2 -5.59 8.52 -15.57
C GLY A 2 -6.83 8.40 -14.66
N VAL A 3 -7.00 9.30 -13.70
CA VAL A 3 -8.10 9.19 -12.72
C VAL A 3 -9.40 9.77 -13.28
N ASN A 4 -10.53 9.21 -12.85
CA ASN A 4 -11.85 9.75 -13.17
C ASN A 4 -12.06 11.11 -12.50
N LYS A 5 -12.89 11.95 -13.11
CA LYS A 5 -13.23 13.28 -12.57
C LYS A 5 -13.86 13.21 -11.18
N GLU A 6 -14.62 12.15 -10.91
CA GLU A 6 -15.22 11.89 -9.59
C GLU A 6 -14.15 11.60 -8.54
N THR A 7 -13.21 10.72 -8.84
CA THR A 7 -12.06 10.40 -7.98
C THR A 7 -11.21 11.64 -7.70
N ALA A 8 -10.95 12.45 -8.72
CA ALA A 8 -10.20 13.70 -8.55
C ALA A 8 -10.92 14.70 -7.63
N ARG A 9 -12.26 14.82 -7.76
CA ARG A 9 -13.06 15.65 -6.86
C ARG A 9 -13.06 15.11 -5.44
N PHE A 10 -13.21 13.79 -5.28
CA PHE A 10 -13.18 13.14 -3.97
C PHE A 10 -11.90 13.49 -3.20
N PHE A 11 -10.73 13.31 -3.80
CA PHE A 11 -9.47 13.67 -3.15
C PHE A 11 -9.38 15.17 -2.83
N LYS A 12 -9.83 16.03 -3.74
CA LYS A 12 -9.78 17.47 -3.50
C LYS A 12 -10.66 17.88 -2.31
N SER A 13 -11.90 17.39 -2.27
CA SER A 13 -12.84 17.66 -1.17
C SER A 13 -12.33 17.08 0.15
N ASP A 14 -11.79 15.87 0.14
CA ASP A 14 -11.23 15.24 1.35
C ASP A 14 -10.06 16.06 1.94
N PHE A 15 -9.14 16.56 1.09
CA PHE A 15 -8.05 17.42 1.57
C PHE A 15 -8.50 18.80 2.04
N GLU A 16 -9.58 19.35 1.45
CA GLU A 16 -10.20 20.60 1.88
C GLU A 16 -10.91 20.44 3.24
N GLU A 17 -11.68 19.37 3.43
CA GLU A 17 -12.40 19.06 4.67
C GLU A 17 -11.47 18.78 5.84
N ASN A 18 -10.36 18.08 5.58
CA ASN A 18 -9.34 17.78 6.58
C ASN A 18 -8.39 18.96 6.87
N GLY A 19 -8.56 20.12 6.21
CA GLY A 19 -7.72 21.30 6.39
C GLY A 19 -6.25 21.09 6.03
N SER A 20 -5.92 20.04 5.29
CA SER A 20 -4.55 19.64 4.96
C SER A 20 -4.04 20.27 3.66
N ILE A 21 -4.91 20.99 2.93
CA ILE A 21 -4.61 21.50 1.58
C ILE A 21 -3.40 22.43 1.54
N ASP A 22 -3.13 23.19 2.60
CA ASP A 22 -1.99 24.11 2.68
C ASP A 22 -0.63 23.40 2.61
N ASN A 23 -0.58 22.12 2.98
CA ASN A 23 0.64 21.31 3.00
C ASN A 23 0.66 20.24 1.89
N VAL A 24 -0.33 20.22 1.01
CA VAL A 24 -0.49 19.19 -0.02
C VAL A 24 -0.20 19.76 -1.41
N CYS A 25 0.70 19.10 -2.15
CA CYS A 25 0.94 19.38 -3.56
C CYS A 25 0.29 18.28 -4.43
N LEU A 26 -0.71 18.66 -5.23
CA LEU A 26 -1.51 17.73 -6.04
C LEU A 26 -1.13 17.83 -7.53
N PHE A 27 -0.62 16.74 -8.08
CA PHE A 27 -0.41 16.56 -9.53
C PHE A 27 -1.53 15.70 -10.10
N LEU A 28 -2.46 16.35 -10.83
CA LEU A 28 -3.62 15.68 -11.40
C LEU A 28 -3.48 15.54 -12.91
N ASN A 29 -3.67 14.31 -13.39
CA ASN A 29 -3.87 13.98 -14.80
C ASN A 29 -5.12 13.09 -14.87
N LEU A 30 -6.14 13.59 -15.57
CA LEU A 30 -7.44 12.97 -15.71
C LEU A 30 -7.44 11.93 -16.83
N ALA A 31 -8.46 11.07 -16.84
CA ALA A 31 -8.63 10.06 -17.90
C ALA A 31 -8.79 10.67 -19.31
N ASN A 32 -9.33 11.89 -19.42
CA ASN A 32 -9.49 12.62 -20.68
C ASN A 32 -8.24 13.38 -21.14
N ASP A 33 -7.21 13.48 -20.29
CA ASP A 33 -5.96 14.15 -20.63
C ASP A 33 -5.03 13.19 -21.40
N PRO A 34 -4.07 13.71 -22.20
CA PRO A 34 -3.19 12.88 -23.01
C PRO A 34 -2.45 11.80 -22.22
N THR A 35 -2.34 10.59 -22.78
CA THR A 35 -1.66 9.45 -22.14
C THR A 35 -0.17 9.71 -21.92
N ILE A 36 0.47 10.51 -22.79
CA ILE A 36 1.89 10.88 -22.68
C ILE A 36 2.18 11.67 -21.40
N GLU A 37 1.26 12.53 -20.95
CA GLU A 37 1.44 13.30 -19.71
C GLU A 37 1.56 12.39 -18.47
N ARG A 38 0.97 11.20 -18.52
CA ARG A 38 1.06 10.21 -17.43
C ARG A 38 2.48 9.71 -17.23
N ILE A 39 3.31 9.71 -18.28
CA ILE A 39 4.71 9.26 -18.20
C ILE A 39 5.55 10.27 -17.40
N ILE A 40 5.29 11.58 -17.57
CA ILE A 40 6.05 12.65 -16.92
C ILE A 40 5.49 13.02 -15.53
N THR A 41 4.19 12.84 -15.29
CA THR A 41 3.52 13.16 -14.02
C THR A 41 4.24 12.62 -12.77
N PRO A 42 4.63 11.33 -12.68
CA PRO A 42 5.26 10.81 -11.48
C PRO A 42 6.67 11.37 -11.30
N ARG A 43 7.38 11.66 -12.40
CA ARG A 43 8.72 12.27 -12.35
C ARG A 43 8.65 13.69 -11.80
N LEU A 44 7.68 14.49 -12.25
CA LEU A 44 7.46 15.84 -11.71
C LEU A 44 7.10 15.82 -10.22
N ALA A 45 6.24 14.88 -9.81
CA ALA A 45 5.87 14.70 -8.42
C ALA A 45 7.08 14.32 -7.56
N LEU A 46 7.92 13.38 -8.03
CA LEU A 46 9.12 12.94 -7.32
C LEU A 46 10.17 14.04 -7.23
N THR A 47 10.46 14.76 -8.31
CA THR A 47 11.42 15.89 -8.27
C THR A 47 10.96 16.98 -7.29
N THR A 48 9.66 17.23 -7.21
CA THR A 48 9.10 18.18 -6.22
C THR A 48 9.24 17.63 -4.80
N ALA A 49 9.00 16.33 -4.61
CA ALA A 49 9.15 15.66 -3.32
C ALA A 49 10.61 15.67 -2.83
N GLU A 50 11.57 15.38 -3.70
CA GLU A 50 13.02 15.45 -3.42
C GLU A 50 13.43 16.88 -3.08
N PHE A 51 12.96 17.88 -3.83
CA PHE A 51 13.24 19.28 -3.50
C PHE A 51 12.74 19.64 -2.10
N LEU A 52 11.53 19.19 -1.73
CA LEU A 52 10.95 19.45 -0.42
C LEU A 52 11.67 18.66 0.69
N ALA A 53 12.10 17.44 0.42
CA ALA A 53 12.82 16.62 1.39
C ALA A 53 14.26 17.10 1.59
N ASP A 54 15.01 17.29 0.50
CA ASP A 54 16.45 17.53 0.56
C ASP A 54 16.79 19.00 0.82
N GLN A 55 16.08 19.93 0.19
CA GLN A 55 16.40 21.37 0.29
C GLN A 55 15.60 22.08 1.38
N CYS A 56 14.37 21.63 1.62
CA CYS A 56 13.48 22.23 2.63
C CYS A 56 13.40 21.41 3.92
N GLU A 57 14.13 20.29 4.01
CA GLU A 57 14.17 19.39 5.18
C GLU A 57 12.79 18.94 5.69
N LYS A 58 11.82 18.76 4.76
CA LYS A 58 10.47 18.33 5.11
C LYS A 58 10.34 16.81 5.07
N HIS A 59 9.49 16.26 5.92
CA HIS A 59 9.03 14.87 5.78
C HIS A 59 7.92 14.82 4.72
N VAL A 60 8.19 14.16 3.61
CA VAL A 60 7.31 14.11 2.45
C VAL A 60 6.77 12.70 2.28
N LEU A 61 5.44 12.61 2.18
CA LEU A 61 4.74 11.40 1.77
C LEU A 61 4.28 11.56 0.33
N VAL A 62 4.78 10.71 -0.56
CA VAL A 62 4.39 10.67 -1.97
C VAL A 62 3.41 9.53 -2.19
N ILE A 63 2.23 9.86 -2.70
CA ILE A 63 1.20 8.89 -3.07
C ILE A 63 1.07 8.90 -4.60
N LEU A 64 1.33 7.75 -5.23
CA LEU A 64 1.22 7.59 -6.68
C LEU A 64 0.04 6.68 -7.04
N THR A 65 -0.94 7.24 -7.76
CA THR A 65 -2.10 6.50 -8.28
C THR A 65 -2.45 6.94 -9.71
N ASP A 66 -2.78 6.09 -10.69
CA ASP A 66 -2.69 4.62 -10.73
C ASP A 66 -1.47 4.19 -11.57
N ARG A 67 -0.72 3.18 -11.10
CA ARG A 67 0.46 2.63 -11.79
C ARG A 67 0.09 1.75 -12.98
N SER A 68 -1.11 1.20 -13.01
CA SER A 68 -1.65 0.51 -14.20
C SER A 68 -1.86 1.51 -15.33
N SER A 69 -2.49 2.64 -15.04
CA SER A 69 -2.66 3.75 -15.99
C SER A 69 -1.35 4.45 -16.39
N TYR A 70 -0.27 4.24 -15.64
CA TYR A 70 1.09 4.63 -16.03
C TYR A 70 1.73 3.64 -17.02
N ALA A 71 1.52 2.34 -16.82
CA ALA A 71 2.11 1.29 -17.65
C ALA A 71 1.48 1.19 -19.06
N GLU A 72 0.21 1.56 -19.21
CA GLU A 72 -0.49 1.57 -20.49
C GLU A 72 0.13 2.54 -21.53
N PRO A 73 0.37 3.83 -21.21
CA PRO A 73 1.08 4.75 -22.11
C PRO A 73 2.46 4.24 -22.54
N LEU A 74 3.21 3.62 -21.63
CA LEU A 74 4.52 3.01 -21.96
C LEU A 74 4.38 1.94 -23.04
N ARG A 75 3.32 1.13 -22.97
CA ARG A 75 3.01 0.14 -24.01
C ARG A 75 2.58 0.81 -25.32
N GLU A 76 1.74 1.85 -25.27
CA GLU A 76 1.30 2.57 -26.47
C GLU A 76 2.48 3.20 -27.22
N VAL A 77 3.39 3.84 -26.49
CA VAL A 77 4.60 4.44 -27.06
C VAL A 77 5.50 3.37 -27.69
N SER A 78 5.76 2.28 -26.96
CA SER A 78 6.60 1.17 -27.45
C SER A 78 6.03 0.52 -28.72
N ALA A 79 4.70 0.34 -28.77
CA ALA A 79 4.02 -0.18 -29.95
C ALA A 79 4.08 0.79 -31.14
N ALA A 80 3.96 2.10 -30.89
CA ALA A 80 4.06 3.13 -31.93
C ALA A 80 5.48 3.25 -32.51
N THR A 81 6.51 2.95 -31.71
CA THR A 81 7.92 2.93 -32.13
C THR A 81 8.36 1.60 -32.76
N GLU A 82 7.44 0.63 -32.93
CA GLU A 82 7.72 -0.71 -33.46
C GLU A 82 8.83 -1.46 -32.72
N GLU A 83 8.93 -1.24 -31.40
CA GLU A 83 9.90 -1.96 -30.56
C GLU A 83 9.49 -3.42 -30.37
N VAL A 84 10.47 -4.29 -30.09
CA VAL A 84 10.19 -5.71 -29.81
C VAL A 84 9.43 -5.82 -28.49
N PRO A 85 8.18 -6.31 -28.50
CA PRO A 85 7.40 -6.44 -27.28
C PRO A 85 7.91 -7.58 -26.41
N ASP A 86 7.85 -7.39 -25.10
CA ASP A 86 8.06 -8.45 -24.11
C ASP A 86 6.69 -9.04 -23.69
N ARG A 87 6.55 -9.51 -22.44
CA ARG A 87 5.33 -10.15 -21.93
C ARG A 87 4.13 -9.21 -21.96
N ARG A 88 2.99 -9.74 -22.41
CA ARG A 88 1.69 -9.02 -22.48
C ARG A 88 1.74 -7.72 -23.30
N GLY A 89 2.72 -7.60 -24.20
CA GLY A 89 2.89 -6.42 -25.07
C GLY A 89 3.57 -5.24 -24.40
N PHE A 90 4.08 -5.35 -23.17
CA PHE A 90 4.83 -4.27 -22.53
C PHE A 90 6.26 -4.16 -23.07
N PRO A 91 6.91 -2.98 -22.97
CA PRO A 91 8.30 -2.82 -23.34
C PRO A 91 9.23 -3.62 -22.43
N GLY A 92 10.35 -4.10 -22.98
CA GLY A 92 11.38 -4.82 -22.21
C GLY A 92 12.02 -3.97 -21.10
N TYR A 93 12.07 -2.64 -21.26
CA TYR A 93 12.60 -1.72 -20.26
C TYR A 93 11.60 -1.33 -19.17
N ARG A 94 10.37 -1.87 -19.16
CA ARG A 94 9.34 -1.52 -18.16
C ARG A 94 9.83 -1.68 -16.72
N TYR A 95 10.61 -2.74 -16.44
CA TYR A 95 11.15 -2.97 -15.10
C TYR A 95 12.10 -1.84 -14.67
N THR A 96 13.06 -1.51 -15.53
CA THR A 96 14.04 -0.44 -15.29
C THR A 96 13.33 0.91 -15.15
N ASP A 97 12.34 1.20 -15.99
CA ASP A 97 11.58 2.44 -15.91
C ASP A 97 10.80 2.55 -14.59
N LEU A 98 10.14 1.49 -14.15
CA LEU A 98 9.47 1.48 -12.84
C LEU A 98 10.47 1.59 -11.67
N ALA A 99 11.65 0.96 -11.78
CA ALA A 99 12.71 1.07 -10.78
C ALA A 99 13.18 2.52 -10.64
N THR A 100 13.36 3.25 -11.75
CA THR A 100 13.69 4.69 -11.71
C THR A 100 12.60 5.58 -11.10
N ILE A 101 11.43 5.05 -10.74
CA ILE A 101 10.43 5.80 -9.97
C ILE A 101 10.46 5.36 -8.49
N TYR A 102 10.63 4.07 -8.24
CA TYR A 102 10.56 3.53 -6.87
C TYR A 102 11.84 3.69 -6.06
N GLU A 103 13.01 3.68 -6.71
CA GLU A 103 14.31 3.81 -6.02
C GLU A 103 14.60 5.24 -5.54
N HIS A 104 13.71 6.20 -5.82
CA HIS A 104 13.77 7.57 -5.29
C HIS A 104 13.25 7.67 -3.84
N ALA A 105 12.69 6.59 -3.28
CA ALA A 105 12.26 6.56 -1.89
C ALA A 105 13.45 6.32 -0.95
N GLY A 106 13.64 7.17 0.05
CA GLY A 106 14.73 7.00 1.00
C GLY A 106 14.98 8.21 1.89
N ARG A 107 15.98 8.06 2.76
CA ARG A 107 16.57 9.14 3.55
C ARG A 107 18.05 9.21 3.26
N VAL A 108 18.55 10.41 2.98
CA VAL A 108 19.98 10.68 2.86
C VAL A 108 20.55 10.89 4.26
N GLU A 109 21.69 10.25 4.59
CA GLU A 109 22.23 10.22 5.97
C GLU A 109 22.54 11.61 6.54
N ASP A 110 22.87 12.58 5.68
CA ASP A 110 23.26 13.94 6.06
C ASP A 110 22.09 14.95 6.09
N LEU A 111 20.86 14.54 5.74
CA LEU A 111 19.69 15.42 5.65
C LEU A 111 18.55 14.93 6.56
N CYS A 112 17.84 15.88 7.17
CA CYS A 112 16.72 15.56 8.08
C CYS A 112 15.45 15.10 7.34
N GLY A 113 15.28 15.55 6.09
CA GLY A 113 14.13 15.22 5.25
C GLY A 113 14.05 13.73 4.89
N GLN A 114 12.83 13.25 4.72
CA GLN A 114 12.56 11.86 4.33
C GLN A 114 11.49 11.84 3.26
N ALA A 115 11.71 11.09 2.18
CA ALA A 115 10.71 10.83 1.17
C ALA A 115 10.23 9.38 1.29
N ALA A 116 8.97 9.21 1.70
CA ALA A 116 8.31 7.90 1.69
C ALA A 116 7.38 7.83 0.47
N VAL A 117 7.56 6.81 -0.38
CA VAL A 117 6.64 6.53 -1.48
C VAL A 117 5.68 5.43 -1.03
N GLN A 118 4.40 5.76 -0.97
CA GLN A 118 3.34 4.81 -0.63
C GLN A 118 2.47 4.52 -1.85
N GLN A 119 2.25 3.24 -2.12
CA GLN A 119 1.23 2.80 -3.06
C GLN A 119 -0.09 2.62 -2.30
N THR A 120 -1.17 3.17 -2.86
CA THR A 120 -2.53 3.00 -2.33
C THR A 120 -3.43 2.46 -3.42
N ASP A 121 -3.82 1.20 -3.29
CA ASP A 121 -4.98 0.64 -3.98
C ASP A 121 -6.07 0.40 -2.91
N LEU A 122 -7.33 0.73 -3.22
CA LEU A 122 -8.54 0.73 -2.35
C LEU A 122 -8.80 -0.62 -1.61
N PRO A 123 -9.63 -0.64 -0.54
CA PRO A 123 -9.26 -1.15 0.77
C PRO A 123 -9.77 -2.57 1.04
N THR A 124 -9.22 -3.56 0.34
CA THR A 124 -9.28 -4.95 0.83
C THR A 124 -7.86 -5.40 1.13
N TYR A 125 -7.45 -5.23 2.39
CA TYR A 125 -6.13 -5.66 2.83
C TYR A 125 -6.08 -7.18 2.94
N HIS A 126 -5.43 -7.82 1.98
CA HIS A 126 -5.13 -9.24 2.06
C HIS A 126 -3.82 -9.45 2.81
N VAL A 127 -3.90 -9.92 4.05
CA VAL A 127 -2.72 -10.06 4.94
C VAL A 127 -1.71 -11.08 4.39
N LEU A 128 -2.16 -12.23 3.85
CA LEU A 128 -1.27 -13.30 3.38
C LEU A 128 -0.32 -12.91 2.23
N PRO A 129 -0.75 -12.22 1.17
CA PRO A 129 0.17 -11.75 0.13
C PRO A 129 0.90 -10.45 0.50
N SER A 130 0.51 -9.78 1.60
CA SER A 130 1.07 -8.48 1.97
C SER A 130 2.25 -8.64 2.93
N PHE A 131 3.38 -8.02 2.58
CA PHE A 131 4.59 -8.08 3.39
C PHE A 131 5.32 -6.75 3.40
N SER A 132 5.95 -6.44 4.53
CA SER A 132 6.88 -5.32 4.66
C SER A 132 8.28 -5.83 4.96
N ARG A 133 9.24 -5.52 4.08
CA ARG A 133 10.65 -5.89 4.25
C ARG A 133 11.34 -5.11 5.36
N LEU A 134 10.86 -3.89 5.65
CA LEU A 134 11.41 -2.97 6.64
C LEU A 134 10.77 -3.13 8.03
N MET A 135 9.78 -4.02 8.17
CA MET A 135 9.10 -4.23 9.45
C MET A 135 10.08 -4.55 10.57
N LYS A 136 11.05 -5.43 10.33
CA LYS A 136 12.01 -5.89 11.36
C LYS A 136 12.86 -4.76 11.94
N SER A 137 13.17 -3.71 11.17
CA SER A 137 13.93 -2.56 11.63
C SER A 137 13.07 -1.49 12.30
N ALA A 138 11.74 -1.53 12.11
CA ALA A 138 10.80 -0.55 12.63
C ALA A 138 10.07 -1.00 13.90
N ILE A 139 10.24 -2.27 14.32
CA ILE A 139 9.57 -2.85 15.49
C ILE A 139 10.59 -3.26 16.56
N GLY A 140 10.12 -3.32 17.81
CA GLY A 140 10.91 -3.80 18.94
C GLY A 140 11.06 -2.78 20.06
N GLU A 141 11.91 -3.10 21.02
CA GLU A 141 12.19 -2.24 22.17
C GLU A 141 12.89 -0.94 21.73
N GLY A 142 12.37 0.20 22.17
CA GLY A 142 12.85 1.53 21.76
C GLY A 142 12.16 2.12 20.53
N MET A 143 11.41 1.33 19.75
CA MET A 143 10.63 1.80 18.59
C MET A 143 9.12 1.70 18.85
N THR A 144 8.63 0.50 19.20
CA THR A 144 7.20 0.26 19.50
C THR A 144 7.02 -0.42 20.86
N ARG A 145 7.05 -1.76 20.88
CA ARG A 145 6.82 -2.63 22.04
C ARG A 145 7.57 -3.94 21.79
N LYS A 146 8.08 -4.56 22.87
CA LYS A 146 8.95 -5.75 22.82
C LYS A 146 8.31 -7.00 22.19
N ASP A 147 7.00 -7.11 22.29
CA ASP A 147 6.17 -8.25 21.89
C ASP A 147 5.56 -8.09 20.49
N HIS A 148 5.73 -6.94 19.83
CA HIS A 148 5.16 -6.66 18.50
C HIS A 148 5.50 -7.78 17.50
N ALA A 149 6.76 -8.18 17.42
CA ALA A 149 7.19 -9.25 16.52
C ALA A 149 6.51 -10.60 16.82
N GLY A 150 6.33 -10.93 18.11
CA GLY A 150 5.68 -12.16 18.54
C GLY A 150 4.20 -12.19 18.17
N VAL A 151 3.47 -11.13 18.53
CA VAL A 151 2.04 -10.99 18.22
C VAL A 151 1.79 -11.03 16.72
N SER A 152 2.56 -10.27 15.93
CA SER A 152 2.39 -10.25 14.48
C SER A 152 2.62 -11.61 13.82
N ASN A 153 3.68 -12.32 14.23
CA ASN A 153 3.99 -13.64 13.66
C ASN A 153 2.91 -14.66 14.03
N GLN A 154 2.41 -14.61 15.27
CA GLN A 154 1.37 -15.52 15.74
C GLN A 154 0.04 -15.26 15.04
N LEU A 155 -0.39 -13.99 14.93
CA LEU A 155 -1.59 -13.62 14.19
C LEU A 155 -1.51 -14.09 12.74
N TYR A 156 -0.36 -13.92 12.09
CA TYR A 156 -0.15 -14.38 10.71
C TYR A 156 -0.26 -15.91 10.60
N ALA A 157 0.36 -16.65 11.52
CA ALA A 157 0.30 -18.11 11.54
C ALA A 157 -1.14 -18.62 11.76
N CYS A 158 -1.85 -18.07 12.75
CA CYS A 158 -3.25 -18.40 13.02
C CYS A 158 -4.15 -18.07 11.83
N TYR A 159 -3.91 -16.95 11.14
CA TYR A 159 -4.68 -16.56 9.97
C TYR A 159 -4.45 -17.50 8.78
N ALA A 160 -3.20 -17.91 8.53
CA ALA A 160 -2.87 -18.86 7.49
C ALA A 160 -3.54 -20.22 7.73
N ILE A 161 -3.41 -20.75 8.95
CA ILE A 161 -4.06 -22.00 9.35
C ILE A 161 -5.58 -21.87 9.22
N GLY A 162 -6.17 -20.77 9.71
CA GLY A 162 -7.61 -20.53 9.60
C GLY A 162 -8.12 -20.52 8.15
N LYS A 163 -7.33 -20.00 7.20
CA LYS A 163 -7.69 -20.04 5.76
C LYS A 163 -7.64 -21.45 5.19
N ASP A 164 -6.65 -22.25 5.57
CA ASP A 164 -6.56 -23.66 5.15
C ASP A 164 -7.70 -24.50 5.75
N VAL A 165 -8.04 -24.26 7.02
CA VAL A 165 -9.19 -24.88 7.70
C VAL A 165 -10.50 -24.43 7.04
N GLN A 166 -10.63 -23.16 6.66
CA GLN A 166 -11.81 -22.65 5.93
C GLN A 166 -12.00 -23.36 4.59
N ALA A 167 -10.91 -23.59 3.85
CA ALA A 167 -10.96 -24.38 2.61
C ALA A 167 -11.33 -25.84 2.88
N THR A 168 -10.80 -26.43 3.95
CA THR A 168 -11.10 -27.81 4.38
C THR A 168 -12.57 -27.96 4.78
N LYS A 169 -13.12 -27.00 5.53
CA LYS A 169 -14.55 -26.93 5.89
C LYS A 169 -15.43 -26.94 4.66
N ALA A 170 -15.05 -26.19 3.62
CA ALA A 170 -15.82 -26.13 2.36
C ALA A 170 -15.78 -27.46 1.58
N ALA A 171 -14.71 -28.25 1.72
CA ALA A 171 -14.55 -29.52 1.01
C ALA A 171 -15.16 -30.73 1.74
N VAL A 172 -14.96 -30.84 3.06
CA VAL A 172 -15.30 -32.04 3.86
C VAL A 172 -16.53 -31.83 4.75
N GLY A 173 -16.95 -30.58 4.96
CA GLY A 173 -18.04 -30.22 5.87
C GLY A 173 -17.56 -29.95 7.30
N GLU A 174 -18.45 -29.37 8.11
CA GLU A 174 -18.12 -28.89 9.46
C GLU A 174 -17.93 -30.02 10.48
N GLU A 175 -18.56 -31.17 10.27
CA GLU A 175 -18.54 -32.32 11.19
C GLU A 175 -17.19 -33.04 11.25
N ALA A 176 -16.32 -32.83 10.25
CA ALA A 176 -15.00 -33.44 10.17
C ALA A 176 -13.90 -32.61 10.84
N LEU A 177 -14.23 -31.43 11.37
CA LEU A 177 -13.27 -30.50 11.95
C LEU A 177 -12.98 -30.85 13.41
N THR A 178 -11.73 -30.66 13.82
CA THR A 178 -11.33 -30.78 15.23
C THR A 178 -11.83 -29.59 16.05
N SER A 179 -11.79 -29.71 17.38
CA SER A 179 -12.08 -28.57 18.28
C SER A 179 -11.18 -27.37 18.00
N ASP A 180 -9.93 -27.63 17.64
CA ASP A 180 -8.93 -26.58 17.38
C ASP A 180 -9.21 -25.89 16.04
N ASP A 181 -9.65 -26.65 15.03
CA ASP A 181 -10.07 -26.10 13.75
C ASP A 181 -11.25 -25.14 13.90
N LEU A 182 -12.23 -25.48 14.76
CA LEU A 182 -13.35 -24.59 15.06
C LEU A 182 -12.88 -23.29 15.71
N LEU A 183 -11.88 -23.35 16.60
CA LEU A 183 -11.28 -22.16 17.18
C LEU A 183 -10.55 -21.30 16.14
N TYR A 184 -9.82 -21.90 15.19
CA TYR A 184 -9.18 -21.15 14.10
C TYR A 184 -10.19 -20.49 13.17
N LEU A 185 -11.35 -21.12 12.94
CA LEU A 185 -12.45 -20.51 12.17
C LEU A 185 -13.08 -19.33 12.91
N GLU A 186 -13.30 -19.46 14.22
CA GLU A 186 -13.79 -18.36 15.06
C GLU A 186 -12.79 -17.19 15.10
N PHE A 187 -11.50 -17.51 15.27
CA PHE A 187 -10.41 -16.55 15.20
C PHE A 187 -10.45 -15.79 13.86
N LEU A 188 -10.58 -16.48 12.73
CA LEU A 188 -10.59 -15.86 11.41
C LEU A 188 -11.76 -14.87 11.26
N GLN A 189 -12.95 -15.24 11.75
CA GLN A 189 -14.10 -14.33 11.73
C GLN A 189 -13.89 -13.10 12.63
N LYS A 190 -13.35 -13.30 13.83
CA LYS A 190 -13.06 -12.20 14.76
C LYS A 190 -11.94 -11.30 14.25
N PHE A 191 -10.93 -11.87 13.60
CA PHE A 191 -9.82 -11.13 13.01
C PHE A 191 -10.29 -10.23 11.86
N ASP A 192 -11.07 -10.76 10.91
CA ASP A 192 -11.60 -9.95 9.80
C ASP A 192 -12.53 -8.82 10.32
N LYS A 193 -13.35 -9.08 11.35
CA LYS A 193 -14.32 -8.11 11.89
C LYS A 193 -13.74 -7.08 12.86
N ASN A 194 -12.79 -7.46 13.70
CA ASN A 194 -12.30 -6.60 14.79
C ASN A 194 -10.91 -6.03 14.47
N PHE A 195 -10.05 -6.80 13.80
CA PHE A 195 -8.68 -6.38 13.51
C PHE A 195 -8.59 -5.62 12.18
N ILE A 196 -9.07 -6.21 11.08
CA ILE A 196 -8.96 -5.61 9.74
C ILE A 196 -10.02 -4.53 9.53
N SER A 197 -11.27 -4.80 9.92
CA SER A 197 -12.35 -3.85 9.72
C SER A 197 -12.21 -2.68 10.70
N GLN A 198 -11.91 -1.51 10.14
CA GLN A 198 -11.77 -0.24 10.83
C GLN A 198 -12.65 0.80 10.14
N GLY A 199 -13.27 1.69 10.92
CA GLY A 199 -14.09 2.77 10.37
C GLY A 199 -13.25 3.76 9.53
N PRO A 200 -13.85 4.45 8.53
CA PRO A 200 -13.12 5.37 7.65
C PRO A 200 -12.51 6.58 8.39
N HIS A 201 -13.05 6.93 9.56
CA HIS A 201 -12.56 8.03 10.40
C HIS A 201 -11.97 7.56 11.73
N GLU A 202 -11.81 6.25 11.90
CA GLU A 202 -11.20 5.69 13.09
C GLU A 202 -9.67 5.74 12.91
N ASN A 203 -8.94 6.25 13.91
CA ASN A 203 -7.48 6.29 13.89
C ASN A 203 -6.95 5.53 15.11
N ARG A 204 -6.55 4.27 14.88
CA ARG A 204 -5.99 3.40 15.91
C ARG A 204 -4.50 3.65 16.06
N THR A 205 -4.06 3.79 17.31
CA THR A 205 -2.63 3.79 17.62
C THR A 205 -2.04 2.38 17.44
N VAL A 206 -0.73 2.31 17.28
CA VAL A 206 -0.01 1.03 17.23
C VAL A 206 -0.24 0.19 18.49
N TYR A 207 -0.37 0.84 19.66
CA TYR A 207 -0.56 0.14 20.93
C TYR A 207 -1.95 -0.47 21.04
N GLU A 208 -2.99 0.28 20.67
CA GLU A 208 -4.36 -0.24 20.59
C GLU A 208 -4.46 -1.42 19.62
N THR A 209 -3.78 -1.34 18.48
CA THR A 209 -3.74 -2.42 17.50
C THR A 209 -3.10 -3.68 18.08
N LEU A 210 -2.00 -3.53 18.82
CA LEU A 210 -1.36 -4.66 19.50
C LEU A 210 -2.21 -5.23 20.63
N ASP A 211 -2.97 -4.41 21.34
CA ASP A 211 -3.88 -4.86 22.40
C ASP A 211 -5.07 -5.62 21.83
N ILE A 212 -5.64 -5.17 20.71
CA ILE A 212 -6.65 -5.92 19.95
C ILE A 212 -6.05 -7.26 19.47
N GLY A 213 -4.81 -7.24 18.99
CA GLY A 213 -4.08 -8.46 18.61
C GLY A 213 -3.99 -9.48 19.75
N TRP A 214 -3.70 -9.02 20.97
CA TRP A 214 -3.68 -9.89 22.16
C TRP A 214 -5.05 -10.38 22.60
N GLN A 215 -6.11 -9.60 22.39
CA GLN A 215 -7.48 -10.04 22.71
C GLN A 215 -7.99 -11.12 21.76
N LEU A 216 -7.39 -11.22 20.57
CA LEU A 216 -7.75 -12.20 19.55
C LEU A 216 -6.98 -13.52 19.69
N LEU A 217 -5.78 -13.49 20.28
CA LEU A 217 -4.93 -14.65 20.55
C LEU A 217 -5.36 -15.35 21.86
#